data_AF-A0A7S7LXJ9-F1
#
_entry.id   AF-A0A7S7LXJ9-F1
#
_cell.length_a   1.000
_cell.length_b   1.000
_cell.length_c   1.000
_cell.angle_alpha   90.00
_cell.angle_beta   90.00
_cell.angle_gamma   90.00
#
_symmetry.space_group_name_H-M   'P 1'
#
loop_
_entity.id
_entity.type
_entity.pdbx_description
1 polymer ?
#
loop_
_entity_poly.entity_id
_entity_poly.type
_entity_poly.pdbx_seq_one_letter_code
_entity_poly.pdbx_strand_id
1 'polypeptide(L)'
;MKLFISLIFVLVSLQAQNFTKQNLLGSWELSSAKLNQIVSFGKYIGKNRNEVLELLFNPQGLMKVVSTGDVYNYEVVQGQLKIYETKVYRNNYQIKRKSRYDLMKIVGSFEGCEVVKIVEKKIPGYKQKYDLKMCKTSNLPQPTYQSEISRYKF
;
A
#
# COMPACT_ATOMS: atom_id res chain seq x y z
N MET A 1 13.99 23.81 -37.41
CA MET A 1 14.60 23.05 -36.29
C MET A 1 14.09 23.53 -34.91
N LYS A 2 12.77 23.74 -34.72
CA LYS A 2 12.16 24.16 -33.43
C LYS A 2 11.00 23.27 -32.96
N LEU A 3 10.65 22.24 -33.75
CA LEU A 3 9.50 21.35 -33.51
C LEU A 3 9.87 20.02 -32.82
N PHE A 4 11.16 19.70 -32.67
CA PHE A 4 11.61 18.43 -32.09
C PHE A 4 11.85 18.49 -30.58
N ILE A 5 12.08 19.67 -30.00
CA ILE A 5 12.39 19.82 -28.57
C ILE A 5 11.11 19.75 -27.71
N SER A 6 9.96 20.17 -28.25
CA SER A 6 8.67 20.14 -27.57
C SER A 6 8.08 18.73 -27.42
N LEU A 7 8.43 17.79 -28.32
CA LEU A 7 7.91 16.42 -28.25
C LEU A 7 8.57 15.58 -27.15
N ILE A 8 9.81 15.93 -26.77
CA ILE A 8 10.55 15.21 -25.72
C ILE A 8 10.00 15.56 -24.32
N PHE A 9 9.57 16.80 -24.09
CA PHE A 9 9.00 17.22 -22.80
C PHE A 9 7.63 16.57 -22.47
N VAL A 10 6.84 16.21 -23.49
CA VAL A 10 5.55 15.53 -23.30
C VAL A 10 5.73 14.05 -22.91
N LEU A 11 6.86 13.42 -23.28
CA LEU A 11 7.16 12.03 -22.94
C LEU A 11 7.61 11.85 -21.48
N VAL A 12 8.22 12.88 -20.86
CA VAL A 12 8.72 12.80 -19.48
C VAL A 12 7.58 12.87 -18.44
N SER A 13 6.39 13.36 -18.83
CA SER A 13 5.25 13.59 -17.92
C SER A 13 4.23 12.44 -17.86
N LEU A 14 4.46 11.33 -18.59
CA LEU A 14 3.57 10.17 -18.64
C LEU A 14 4.22 8.87 -18.13
N GLN A 15 5.14 8.95 -17.17
CA GLN A 15 5.58 7.74 -16.48
C GLN A 15 4.46 7.26 -15.55
N ALA A 16 3.71 6.25 -16.01
CA ALA A 16 2.83 5.47 -15.17
C ALA A 16 3.69 4.80 -14.08
N GLN A 17 3.61 5.35 -12.88
CA GLN A 17 4.31 4.79 -11.73
C GLN A 17 3.67 3.45 -11.37
N ASN A 18 4.49 2.45 -11.14
CA ASN A 18 4.05 1.09 -10.85
C ASN A 18 4.50 0.69 -9.47
N PHE A 19 3.62 0.00 -8.74
CA PHE A 19 4.07 -0.72 -7.56
C PHE A 19 5.04 -1.81 -7.97
N THR A 20 6.08 -1.99 -7.16
CA THR A 20 6.90 -3.20 -7.16
C THR A 20 6.89 -3.79 -5.76
N LYS A 21 7.04 -5.11 -5.65
CA LYS A 21 7.03 -5.76 -4.33
C LYS A 21 8.13 -5.19 -3.43
N GLN A 22 9.31 -4.90 -3.99
CA GLN A 22 10.44 -4.33 -3.27
C GLN A 22 10.16 -2.90 -2.78
N ASN A 23 9.56 -2.04 -3.61
CA ASN A 23 9.31 -0.64 -3.24
C ASN A 23 8.21 -0.51 -2.18
N LEU A 24 7.25 -1.44 -2.15
CA LEU A 24 6.16 -1.46 -1.18
C LEU A 24 6.60 -1.78 0.25
N LEU A 25 7.71 -2.50 0.45
CA LEU A 25 8.13 -2.93 1.78
C LEU A 25 8.39 -1.75 2.72
N GLY A 26 7.91 -1.85 3.95
CA GLY A 26 8.11 -0.87 5.02
C GLY A 26 6.81 -0.27 5.54
N SER A 27 6.91 0.85 6.26
CA SER A 27 5.76 1.61 6.74
C SER A 27 5.35 2.69 5.75
N TRP A 28 4.04 2.88 5.64
CA TRP A 28 3.40 3.88 4.80
C TRP A 28 2.30 4.57 5.59
N GLU A 29 2.15 5.87 5.36
CA GLU A 29 0.99 6.64 5.80
C GLU A 29 -0.01 6.77 4.65
N LEU A 30 -1.27 6.48 4.95
CA LEU A 30 -2.38 6.55 4.03
C LEU A 30 -3.40 7.58 4.54
N SER A 31 -3.69 8.57 3.71
CA SER A 31 -4.69 9.60 3.99
C SER A 31 -5.54 9.89 2.76
N SER A 32 -6.60 10.68 2.89
CA SER A 32 -7.31 11.20 1.72
C SER A 32 -6.40 12.14 0.92
N ALA A 33 -6.38 12.02 -0.41
CA ALA A 33 -5.70 13.00 -1.26
C ALA A 33 -6.44 14.36 -1.30
N LYS A 34 -7.74 14.38 -0.97
CA LYS A 34 -8.53 15.61 -0.83
C LYS A 34 -8.58 16.05 0.63
N LEU A 35 -8.34 17.34 0.86
CA LEU A 35 -8.48 17.96 2.17
C LEU A 35 -9.90 17.78 2.72
N ASN A 36 -10.00 17.63 4.04
CA ASN A 36 -11.25 17.54 4.81
C ASN A 36 -12.14 16.34 4.48
N GLN A 37 -11.59 15.28 3.90
CA GLN A 37 -12.28 14.01 3.74
C GLN A 37 -11.81 12.99 4.78
N ILE A 38 -12.68 12.02 5.07
CA ILE A 38 -12.33 10.84 5.84
C ILE A 38 -11.53 9.88 4.94
N VAL A 39 -10.62 9.10 5.53
CA VAL A 39 -9.91 8.02 4.83
C VAL A 39 -10.71 6.73 4.88
N SER A 40 -10.69 5.92 3.83
CA SER A 40 -11.35 4.61 3.80
C SER A 40 -10.49 3.62 3.03
N PHE A 41 -10.21 2.49 3.68
CA PHE A 41 -9.26 1.51 3.20
C PHE A 41 -9.62 0.11 3.70
N GLY A 42 -9.65 -0.88 2.80
CA GLY A 42 -10.14 -2.22 3.15
C GLY A 42 -11.54 -2.16 3.75
N LYS A 43 -11.69 -2.65 4.99
CA LYS A 43 -12.94 -2.55 5.77
C LYS A 43 -13.05 -1.28 6.62
N TYR A 44 -11.96 -0.54 6.76
CA TYR A 44 -11.89 0.61 7.64
C TYR A 44 -12.51 1.85 7.01
N ILE A 45 -13.20 2.63 7.85
CA ILE A 45 -13.72 3.95 7.56
C ILE A 45 -13.25 4.87 8.69
N GLY A 46 -12.51 5.91 8.32
CA GLY A 46 -12.04 6.92 9.23
C GLY A 46 -13.19 7.62 9.94
N LYS A 47 -12.98 7.92 11.20
CA LYS A 47 -13.95 8.64 12.04
C LYS A 47 -13.78 10.14 11.90
N ASN A 48 -12.55 10.57 11.63
CA ASN A 48 -12.17 11.97 11.56
C ASN A 48 -11.75 12.36 10.14
N ARG A 49 -11.98 13.63 9.81
CA ARG A 49 -11.43 14.22 8.59
C ARG A 49 -9.91 14.32 8.73
N ASN A 50 -9.20 14.16 7.63
CA ASN A 50 -7.73 14.20 7.58
C ASN A 50 -7.04 13.13 8.45
N GLU A 51 -7.77 12.07 8.80
CA GLU A 51 -7.19 10.94 9.50
C GLU A 51 -6.14 10.24 8.64
N VAL A 52 -5.06 9.81 9.29
CA VAL A 52 -3.93 9.10 8.68
C VAL A 52 -3.89 7.68 9.22
N LEU A 53 -3.79 6.70 8.33
CA LEU A 53 -3.60 5.29 8.67
C LEU A 53 -2.16 4.90 8.42
N GLU A 54 -1.56 4.20 9.36
CA GLU A 54 -0.28 3.56 9.12
C GLU A 54 -0.49 2.14 8.58
N LEU A 55 0.15 1.84 7.46
CA LEU A 55 0.18 0.54 6.79
C LEU A 55 1.60 -0.01 6.86
N LEU A 56 1.75 -1.26 7.32
CA LEU A 56 3.03 -1.95 7.39
C LEU A 56 3.04 -3.13 6.43
N PHE A 57 3.88 -3.08 5.39
CA PHE A 57 4.05 -4.15 4.40
C PHE A 57 5.29 -4.99 4.69
N ASN A 58 5.13 -6.31 4.72
CA ASN A 58 6.23 -7.24 4.99
C ASN A 58 6.59 -8.14 3.78
N PRO A 59 7.75 -8.81 3.79
CA PRO A 59 8.20 -9.64 2.66
C PRO A 59 7.32 -10.88 2.42
N GLN A 60 6.61 -11.34 3.45
CA GLN A 60 5.70 -12.50 3.42
C GLN A 60 4.41 -12.24 2.63
N GLY A 61 4.19 -11.01 2.15
CA GLY A 61 2.96 -10.67 1.43
C GLY A 61 1.79 -10.33 2.36
N LEU A 62 2.08 -9.95 3.60
CA LEU A 62 1.09 -9.44 4.54
C LEU A 62 1.26 -7.93 4.73
N MET A 63 0.13 -7.26 4.86
CA MET A 63 0.05 -5.85 5.20
C MET A 63 -0.83 -5.70 6.45
N LYS A 64 -0.36 -4.97 7.44
CA LYS A 64 -1.11 -4.65 8.66
C LYS A 64 -1.51 -3.18 8.65
N VAL A 65 -2.76 -2.89 8.98
CA VAL A 65 -3.20 -1.54 9.36
C VAL A 65 -2.92 -1.38 10.84
N VAL A 66 -1.94 -0.55 11.21
CA VAL A 66 -1.42 -0.51 12.59
C VAL A 66 -2.49 -0.07 13.58
N SER A 67 -3.25 0.96 13.24
CA SER A 67 -4.28 1.55 14.10
C SER A 67 -5.44 0.62 14.42
N THR A 68 -5.83 -0.26 13.49
CA THR A 68 -6.95 -1.20 13.71
C THR A 68 -6.51 -2.63 14.04
N GLY A 69 -5.26 -2.97 13.75
CA GLY A 69 -4.75 -4.33 13.83
C GLY A 69 -5.20 -5.24 12.69
N ASP A 70 -5.97 -4.75 11.72
CA ASP A 70 -6.42 -5.55 10.59
C ASP A 70 -5.24 -6.02 9.72
N VAL A 71 -5.28 -7.29 9.30
CA VAL A 71 -4.25 -7.90 8.44
C VAL A 71 -4.84 -8.29 7.10
N TYR A 72 -4.17 -7.90 6.02
CA TYR A 72 -4.53 -8.20 4.64
C TYR A 72 -3.38 -8.95 3.98
N ASN A 73 -3.70 -9.82 3.04
CA ASN A 73 -2.69 -10.34 2.12
C ASN A 73 -2.53 -9.32 0.98
N TYR A 74 -1.33 -9.11 0.47
CA TYR A 74 -1.11 -8.22 -0.67
C TYR A 74 -0.25 -8.89 -1.76
N GLU A 75 -0.51 -8.50 -2.99
CA GLU A 75 0.23 -8.91 -4.18
C GLU A 75 0.37 -7.69 -5.11
N VAL A 76 1.46 -7.67 -5.88
CA VAL A 76 1.60 -6.73 -7.00
C VAL A 76 1.30 -7.49 -8.28
N VAL A 77 0.26 -7.08 -8.99
CA VAL A 77 -0.17 -7.70 -10.25
C VAL A 77 -0.14 -6.62 -11.32
N GLN A 78 0.73 -6.78 -12.33
CA GLN A 78 0.85 -5.82 -13.45
C GLN A 78 1.06 -4.37 -12.97
N GLY A 79 1.91 -4.17 -11.96
CA GLY A 79 2.20 -2.84 -11.39
C GLY A 79 1.12 -2.27 -10.47
N GLN A 80 0.03 -3.01 -10.23
CA GLN A 80 -1.07 -2.61 -9.35
C GLN A 80 -1.01 -3.34 -8.01
N LEU A 81 -1.34 -2.63 -6.93
CA LEU A 81 -1.41 -3.19 -5.59
C LEU A 81 -2.78 -3.83 -5.39
N LYS A 82 -2.79 -5.14 -5.21
CA LYS A 82 -3.97 -5.92 -4.92
C LYS A 82 -3.94 -6.39 -3.48
N ILE A 83 -4.93 -5.98 -2.68
CA ILE A 83 -5.07 -6.39 -1.27
C ILE A 83 -6.26 -7.32 -1.12
N TYR A 84 -6.12 -8.39 -0.34
CA TYR A 84 -7.16 -9.40 -0.09
C TYR A 84 -7.52 -9.43 1.40
N GLU A 85 -8.81 -9.63 1.67
CA GLU A 85 -9.24 -9.95 3.04
C GLU A 85 -8.56 -11.26 3.50
N THR A 86 -7.92 -11.22 4.67
CA THR A 86 -7.35 -12.41 5.31
C THR A 86 -8.40 -13.11 6.14
N LYS A 87 -8.55 -14.42 5.97
CA LYS A 87 -9.35 -15.28 6.86
C LYS A 87 -8.40 -16.06 7.76
N VAL A 88 -8.58 -15.90 9.07
CA VAL A 88 -7.88 -16.71 10.07
C VAL A 88 -8.76 -17.91 10.42
N TYR A 89 -8.17 -19.11 10.39
CA TYR A 89 -8.83 -20.36 10.81
C TYR A 89 -8.30 -20.81 12.18
N ARG A 90 -8.92 -21.85 12.75
CA ARG A 90 -8.39 -22.52 13.96
C ARG A 90 -6.91 -22.86 13.73
N ASN A 91 -6.07 -22.68 14.76
CA ASN A 91 -4.60 -22.79 14.71
C ASN A 91 -3.88 -21.62 14.00
N ASN A 92 -4.48 -20.43 13.93
CA ASN A 92 -3.86 -19.21 13.38
C ASN A 92 -3.43 -19.29 11.91
N TYR A 93 -3.96 -20.26 11.16
CA TYR A 93 -3.68 -20.37 9.73
C TYR A 93 -4.39 -19.24 8.96
N GLN A 94 -3.62 -18.45 8.20
CA GLN A 94 -4.10 -17.29 7.46
C GLN A 94 -4.24 -17.61 5.96
N ILE A 95 -5.44 -17.45 5.41
CA ILE A 95 -5.72 -17.68 3.98
C ILE A 95 -6.29 -16.41 3.34
N LYS A 96 -5.81 -16.08 2.14
CA LYS A 96 -6.40 -15.02 1.30
C LYS A 96 -7.79 -15.40 0.79
N ARG A 97 -8.80 -14.54 1.02
CA ARG A 97 -10.12 -14.66 0.38
C ARG A 97 -10.06 -14.12 -1.05
N LYS A 98 -9.72 -14.97 -2.02
CA LYS A 98 -9.49 -14.57 -3.43
C LYS A 98 -10.61 -13.75 -4.08
N SER A 99 -11.87 -13.94 -3.69
CA SER A 99 -13.02 -13.20 -4.23
C SER A 99 -13.23 -11.81 -3.59
N ARG A 100 -12.55 -11.50 -2.48
CA ARG A 100 -12.70 -10.25 -1.73
C ARG A 100 -11.38 -9.51 -1.70
N TYR A 101 -11.19 -8.68 -2.72
CA TYR A 101 -9.98 -7.90 -2.90
C TYR A 101 -10.29 -6.46 -3.32
N ASP A 102 -9.39 -5.56 -2.99
CA ASP A 102 -9.36 -4.23 -3.58
C ASP A 102 -8.12 -4.10 -4.46
N LEU A 103 -8.25 -3.37 -5.56
CA LEU A 103 -7.19 -3.15 -6.53
C LEU A 103 -6.91 -1.66 -6.62
N MET A 104 -5.64 -1.29 -6.43
CA MET A 104 -5.17 0.08 -6.40
C MET A 104 -4.06 0.28 -7.43
N LYS A 105 -4.08 1.44 -8.08
CA LYS A 105 -3.01 1.87 -8.98
C LYS A 105 -2.50 3.23 -8.56
N ILE A 106 -1.22 3.48 -8.76
CA ILE A 106 -0.66 4.84 -8.66
C ILE A 106 -1.18 5.63 -9.86
N VAL A 107 -1.63 6.86 -9.62
CA VAL A 107 -2.15 7.78 -10.65
C VAL A 107 -1.37 9.08 -10.74
N GLY A 108 -0.43 9.31 -9.82
CA GLY A 108 0.44 10.46 -9.82
C GLY A 108 1.21 10.56 -8.52
N SER A 109 1.90 11.67 -8.31
CA SER A 109 2.63 11.97 -7.09
C SER A 109 2.35 13.40 -6.65
N PHE A 110 2.27 13.65 -5.35
CA PHE A 110 2.07 14.97 -4.76
C PHE A 110 2.87 15.08 -3.47
N GLU A 111 3.69 16.14 -3.34
CA GLU A 111 4.53 16.40 -2.17
C GLU A 111 5.45 15.22 -1.78
N GLY A 112 5.98 14.50 -2.76
CA GLY A 112 6.83 13.32 -2.52
C GLY A 112 6.07 12.06 -2.07
N CYS A 113 4.73 12.09 -2.10
CA CYS A 113 3.88 10.95 -1.82
C CYS A 113 3.20 10.43 -3.10
N GLU A 114 2.92 9.14 -3.14
CA GLU A 114 2.14 8.52 -4.19
C GLU A 114 0.67 8.88 -4.04
N VAL A 115 0.02 9.25 -5.15
CA VAL A 115 -1.44 9.36 -5.22
C VAL A 115 -1.97 8.07 -5.82
N VAL A 116 -2.82 7.36 -5.08
CA VAL A 116 -3.32 6.03 -5.45
C VAL A 116 -4.83 6.05 -5.62
N LYS A 117 -5.33 5.33 -6.62
CA LYS A 117 -6.76 5.21 -6.91
C LYS A 117 -7.22 3.78 -6.75
N ILE A 118 -8.31 3.58 -6.01
CA ILE A 118 -9.01 2.29 -5.95
C ILE A 118 -9.80 2.11 -7.26
N VAL A 119 -9.32 1.22 -8.13
CA VAL A 119 -9.98 0.90 -9.41
C VAL A 119 -11.04 -0.17 -9.23
N GLU A 120 -10.80 -1.13 -8.35
CA GLU A 120 -11.74 -2.21 -8.02
C GLU A 120 -11.90 -2.34 -6.50
N LYS A 121 -13.13 -2.48 -6.02
CA LYS A 121 -13.47 -2.58 -4.59
C LYS A 121 -14.37 -3.80 -4.38
N LYS A 122 -13.84 -4.87 -3.78
CA LYS A 122 -14.58 -6.11 -3.46
C LYS A 122 -14.45 -6.53 -2.01
N ILE A 123 -13.68 -5.82 -1.18
CA ILE A 123 -13.72 -6.00 0.27
C ILE A 123 -14.97 -5.28 0.82
N PRO A 124 -15.90 -5.99 1.48
CA PRO A 124 -17.11 -5.37 2.02
C PRO A 124 -16.78 -4.49 3.23
N GLY A 125 -17.26 -3.24 3.21
CA GLY A 125 -17.08 -2.26 4.29
C GLY A 125 -17.55 -0.87 3.87
N TYR A 126 -17.14 -0.41 2.68
CA TYR A 126 -17.60 0.86 2.12
C TYR A 126 -17.41 0.91 0.60
N LYS A 127 -18.29 1.63 -0.13
CA LYS A 127 -18.32 1.68 -1.62
C LYS A 127 -17.59 2.88 -2.25
N GLN A 128 -16.98 3.76 -1.45
CA GLN A 128 -16.37 4.97 -2.00
C GLN A 128 -15.07 4.67 -2.78
N LYS A 129 -14.93 5.34 -3.92
CA LYS A 129 -13.74 5.36 -4.77
C LYS A 129 -13.26 6.82 -4.88
N TYR A 130 -12.27 7.19 -4.08
CA TYR A 130 -11.54 8.44 -4.22
C TYR A 130 -10.04 8.14 -4.18
N ASP A 131 -9.27 9.15 -4.54
CA ASP A 131 -7.82 9.06 -4.57
C ASP A 131 -7.29 9.22 -3.14
N LEU A 132 -6.32 8.38 -2.79
CA LEU A 132 -5.66 8.35 -1.49
C LEU A 132 -4.22 8.83 -1.68
N LYS A 133 -3.70 9.53 -0.68
CA LYS A 133 -2.28 9.88 -0.61
C LYS A 133 -1.55 8.82 0.22
N MET A 134 -0.55 8.18 -0.38
CA MET A 134 0.33 7.16 0.22
C MET A 134 1.75 7.70 0.34
N CYS A 135 2.19 8.00 1.56
CA CYS A 135 3.52 8.51 1.84
C CYS A 135 4.37 7.40 2.46
N LYS A 136 5.54 7.10 1.89
CA LYS A 136 6.45 6.12 2.50
C LYS A 136 7.17 6.76 3.68
N THR A 137 7.06 6.18 4.87
CA THR A 137 7.68 6.73 6.09
C THR A 137 8.93 5.98 6.52
N SER A 138 9.01 4.68 6.21
CA SER A 138 10.21 3.89 6.46
C SER A 138 10.36 2.75 5.46
N ASN A 139 11.60 2.32 5.23
CA ASN A 139 11.85 1.00 4.67
C ASN A 139 11.72 -0.04 5.80
N LEU A 140 11.44 -1.31 5.48
CA LEU A 140 11.54 -2.37 6.48
C LEU A 140 12.89 -2.29 7.18
N PRO A 141 12.95 -2.52 8.51
CA PRO A 141 14.23 -2.68 9.18
C PRO A 141 14.99 -3.79 8.46
N GLN A 142 16.20 -3.46 7.99
CA GLN A 142 17.10 -4.47 7.46
C GLN A 142 17.34 -5.49 8.58
N PRO A 143 17.32 -6.80 8.30
CA PRO A 143 17.73 -7.76 9.31
C PRO A 143 19.16 -7.44 9.71
N THR A 144 19.34 -6.92 10.93
CA THR A 144 20.67 -6.79 11.52
C THR A 144 21.14 -8.21 11.81
N TYR A 145 21.93 -8.78 10.90
CA TYR A 145 22.72 -9.96 11.20
C TYR A 145 23.80 -9.58 12.21
N GLN A 146 23.42 -9.41 13.47
CA GLN A 146 24.37 -9.57 14.56
C GLN A 146 24.37 -11.06 14.92
N SER A 147 25.48 -11.69 14.57
CA SER A 147 25.86 -13.05 14.92
C SER A 147 25.77 -13.27 16.44
N GLU A 148 24.70 -13.89 16.92
CA GLU A 148 24.76 -14.65 18.18
C GLU A 148 25.41 -16.02 17.91
N ILE A 149 26.67 -16.03 17.47
CA ILE A 149 27.52 -17.21 17.52
C ILE A 149 28.46 -17.03 18.72
N SER A 150 27.96 -17.25 19.93
CA SER A 150 28.79 -17.57 21.13
C SER A 150 27.97 -17.79 22.42
N ARG A 151 26.82 -18.48 22.41
CA ARG A 151 26.16 -18.84 23.69
C ARG A 151 25.71 -20.30 23.85
N TYR A 152 26.11 -21.18 22.94
CA TYR A 152 26.01 -22.61 23.17
C TYR A 152 27.41 -23.23 23.17
N LYS A 153 28.01 -23.30 24.35
CA LYS A 153 29.09 -24.27 24.64
C LYS A 153 28.41 -25.58 25.01
N PHE A 154 28.81 -26.66 24.33
CA PHE A 154 28.64 -28.03 24.82
C PHE A 154 29.48 -28.25 26.08
#